data_AF-A0A0X3XJF5-F1
#
_entry.id   AF-A0A0X3XJF5-F1
#
_cell.length_a   1.000
_cell.length_b   1.000
_cell.length_c   1.000
_cell.angle_alpha   90.00
_cell.angle_beta   90.00
_cell.angle_gamma   90.00
#
_symmetry.space_group_name_H-M   'P 1'
#
loop_
_entity.id
_entity.type
_entity.pdbx_description
1 polymer ?
#
loop_
_entity_poly.entity_id
_entity_poly.type
_entity_poly.pdbx_seq_one_letter_code
_entity_poly.pdbx_strand_id
1 'polypeptide(L)'
;MSSTALMTFKSHIEGKNADVAIYQDRIEWSRPRGMSAKKLTAGLLTGGASLLATGVRSSDAGTEMNPVRNIASVVTKRDGLMFTKVVVVASGNNIDFRVPHDAAPRIKTLLTDLILGRIPAPEQAPAPAPAPVPQAAPTPVEQLRQLAELRDAGILSDEEFTTKKAEILARM
;
A
#
# COMPACT_ATOMS: atom_id res chain seq x y z
N MET A 1 2.32 3.31 3.07
CA MET A 1 1.80 2.72 1.82
C MET A 1 0.30 2.84 1.86
N SER A 2 -0.34 3.63 0.99
CA SER A 2 -1.80 3.67 0.95
C SER A 2 -2.32 2.29 0.59
N SER A 3 -3.18 1.74 1.45
CA SER A 3 -3.73 0.38 1.26
C SER A 3 -4.96 0.37 0.35
N THR A 4 -5.53 1.54 0.06
CA THR A 4 -6.74 1.70 -0.75
C THR A 4 -6.38 2.00 -2.20
N ALA A 5 -6.85 1.17 -3.12
CA ALA A 5 -6.73 1.44 -4.56
C ALA A 5 -7.68 2.58 -4.95
N LEU A 6 -7.19 3.55 -5.71
CA LEU A 6 -7.99 4.63 -6.28
C LEU A 6 -8.88 4.14 -7.41
N MET A 7 -8.39 3.16 -8.18
CA MET A 7 -9.10 2.59 -9.30
C MET A 7 -8.63 1.16 -9.54
N THR A 8 -9.57 0.27 -9.86
CA THR A 8 -9.27 -1.08 -10.34
C THR A 8 -9.97 -1.31 -11.68
N PHE A 9 -9.32 -2.05 -12.58
CA PHE A 9 -9.90 -2.43 -13.85
C PHE A 9 -9.26 -3.70 -14.41
N LYS A 10 -10.01 -4.39 -15.28
CA LYS A 10 -9.47 -5.50 -16.07
C LYS A 10 -8.79 -4.94 -17.31
N SER A 11 -7.56 -5.35 -17.55
CA SER A 11 -6.83 -5.02 -18.77
C SER A 11 -6.49 -6.27 -19.56
N HIS A 12 -6.30 -6.13 -20.87
CA HIS A 12 -5.80 -7.21 -21.71
C HIS A 12 -4.35 -6.92 -22.11
N ILE A 13 -3.40 -7.64 -21.51
CA ILE A 13 -1.96 -7.48 -21.72
C ILE A 13 -1.45 -8.72 -22.45
N GLU A 14 -0.89 -8.55 -23.65
CA GLU A 14 -0.32 -9.64 -24.47
C GLU A 14 -1.26 -10.85 -24.69
N GLY A 15 -2.57 -10.61 -24.80
CA GLY A 15 -3.53 -11.69 -25.01
C GLY A 15 -4.09 -12.33 -23.73
N LYS A 16 -3.73 -11.83 -22.54
CA LYS A 16 -4.24 -12.31 -21.25
C LYS A 16 -4.94 -11.22 -20.46
N ASN A 17 -5.97 -11.62 -19.71
CA ASN A 17 -6.62 -10.71 -18.76
C ASN A 17 -5.69 -10.47 -17.58
N ALA A 18 -5.51 -9.21 -17.21
CA ALA A 18 -4.75 -8.76 -16.06
C ALA A 18 -5.67 -7.95 -15.15
N ASP A 19 -5.55 -8.17 -13.84
CA ASP A 19 -6.16 -7.32 -12.84
C ASP A 19 -5.21 -6.18 -12.53
N VAL A 20 -5.64 -4.93 -12.78
CA VAL A 20 -4.84 -3.73 -12.56
C VAL A 20 -5.46 -2.93 -11.42
N ALA A 21 -4.62 -2.50 -10.48
CA ALA A 21 -4.97 -1.61 -9.39
C ALA A 21 -4.04 -0.40 -9.41
N ILE A 22 -4.62 0.79 -9.44
CA ILE A 22 -3.90 2.07 -9.35
C ILE A 22 -4.02 2.58 -7.92
N TYR A 23 -2.87 2.74 -7.28
CA TYR A 23 -2.69 3.42 -6.01
C TYR A 23 -2.10 4.80 -6.26
N GLN A 24 -2.02 5.62 -5.23
CA GLN A 24 -1.41 6.94 -5.36
C GLN A 24 0.08 6.92 -5.67
N ASP A 25 0.79 5.97 -5.08
CA ASP A 25 2.24 5.86 -5.14
C ASP A 25 2.73 4.83 -6.16
N ARG A 26 1.84 3.94 -6.64
CA ARG A 26 2.19 2.82 -7.51
C ARG A 26 1.00 2.28 -8.31
N ILE A 27 1.32 1.57 -9.39
CA ILE A 27 0.38 0.76 -10.15
C ILE A 27 0.79 -0.71 -9.95
N GLU A 28 -0.17 -1.55 -9.58
CA GLU A 28 0.03 -3.00 -9.47
C GLU A 28 -0.79 -3.71 -10.54
N TRP A 29 -0.25 -4.76 -11.14
CA TRP A 29 -1.02 -5.66 -11.99
C TRP A 29 -0.62 -7.11 -11.77
N SER A 30 -1.60 -8.01 -11.85
CA SER A 30 -1.35 -9.45 -11.78
C SER A 30 -1.75 -10.12 -13.09
N ARG A 31 -0.86 -10.98 -13.59
CA ARG A 31 -1.12 -11.83 -14.76
C ARG A 31 -1.41 -13.25 -14.27
N PRO A 32 -2.59 -13.82 -14.55
CA PRO A 32 -2.90 -15.18 -14.15
C PRO A 32 -1.96 -16.18 -14.86
N ARG A 33 -1.45 -17.14 -14.09
CA ARG A 33 -0.75 -18.32 -14.64
C ARG A 33 -1.71 -19.03 -15.58
N GLY A 34 -1.34 -19.10 -16.86
CA GLY A 34 -2.16 -19.76 -17.85
C GLY A 34 -1.28 -20.33 -18.96
N MET A 35 -1.03 -21.63 -18.92
CA MET A 35 -0.69 -22.36 -20.12
C MET A 35 -1.92 -22.32 -21.03
N SER A 36 -1.75 -21.89 -22.27
CA SER A 36 -2.84 -21.90 -23.25
C SER A 36 -3.39 -23.33 -23.37
N ALA A 37 -4.69 -23.52 -23.15
CA ALA A 37 -5.36 -24.82 -23.28
C ALA A 37 -5.07 -25.47 -24.65
N LYS A 38 -5.03 -24.67 -25.73
CA LYS A 38 -4.62 -25.13 -27.08
C LYS A 38 -3.22 -25.72 -27.12
N LYS A 39 -2.26 -25.16 -26.37
CA LYS A 39 -0.87 -25.65 -26.33
C LYS A 39 -0.76 -26.95 -25.54
N LEU A 40 -1.55 -27.11 -24.48
CA LEU A 40 -1.65 -28.37 -23.73
C LEU A 40 -2.28 -29.48 -24.59
N THR A 41 -3.39 -29.19 -25.29
CA THR A 41 -4.04 -30.18 -26.16
C THR A 41 -3.17 -30.59 -27.34
N ALA A 42 -2.46 -29.65 -27.97
CA ALA A 42 -1.49 -29.96 -29.02
C ALA A 42 -0.30 -30.80 -28.50
N GLY A 43 0.19 -30.50 -27.29
CA GLY A 43 1.20 -31.31 -26.60
C GLY A 43 0.73 -32.73 -26.32
N LEU A 44 -0.53 -32.90 -25.89
CA LEU A 44 -1.12 -34.22 -25.63
C LEU A 44 -1.32 -35.04 -26.90
N LEU A 45 -1.88 -34.42 -27.95
CA LEU A 45 -2.16 -35.08 -29.23
C LEU A 45 -0.90 -35.47 -30.02
N THR A 46 0.25 -34.91 -29.68
CA THR A 46 1.54 -35.21 -30.34
C THR A 46 2.51 -36.00 -29.45
N GLY A 47 2.00 -36.63 -28.39
CA GLY A 47 2.82 -37.47 -27.51
C GLY A 47 3.92 -36.69 -26.77
N GLY A 48 3.68 -35.41 -26.45
CA GLY A 48 4.64 -34.54 -25.77
C GLY A 48 5.65 -33.83 -26.68
N ALA A 49 5.76 -34.23 -27.96
CA ALA A 49 6.75 -33.67 -28.88
C ALA A 49 6.51 -32.17 -29.20
N SER A 50 5.24 -31.72 -29.26
CA SER A 50 4.93 -30.33 -29.61
C SER A 50 5.24 -29.30 -28.52
N LEU A 51 5.38 -29.71 -27.25
CA LEU A 51 5.69 -28.75 -26.18
C LEU A 51 7.12 -28.20 -26.30
N LEU A 52 8.07 -29.04 -26.71
CA LEU A 52 9.46 -28.65 -26.91
C LEU A 52 9.69 -28.04 -28.31
N ALA A 53 9.02 -28.56 -29.34
CA ALA A 53 9.19 -28.08 -30.72
C ALA A 53 8.59 -26.69 -30.98
N THR A 54 7.61 -26.24 -30.18
CA THR A 54 6.97 -24.93 -30.35
C THR A 54 7.53 -23.80 -29.46
N GLY A 55 8.64 -24.05 -28.74
CA GLY A 55 9.37 -23.01 -28.02
C GLY A 55 8.57 -22.32 -26.91
N VAL A 56 7.61 -23.03 -26.30
CA VAL A 56 6.65 -22.44 -25.35
C VAL A 56 7.34 -22.14 -24.02
N ARG A 57 7.86 -20.91 -23.88
CA ARG A 57 8.24 -20.37 -22.58
C ARG A 57 6.98 -20.22 -21.73
N SER A 58 7.04 -20.70 -20.49
CA SER A 58 6.03 -20.38 -19.47
C SER A 58 5.89 -18.86 -19.40
N SER A 59 4.68 -18.33 -19.51
CA SER A 59 4.49 -16.89 -19.35
C SER A 59 4.83 -16.52 -17.91
N ASP A 60 5.78 -15.61 -17.71
CA ASP A 60 6.08 -15.03 -16.40
C ASP A 60 4.78 -14.55 -15.76
N ALA A 61 4.37 -15.28 -14.73
CA ALA A 61 3.23 -14.93 -13.92
C ALA A 61 3.78 -14.39 -12.61
N GLY A 62 3.61 -13.10 -12.44
CA GLY A 62 3.98 -12.34 -11.27
C GLY A 62 2.96 -11.22 -11.06
N THR A 63 2.80 -10.83 -9.81
CA THR A 63 2.28 -9.51 -9.48
C THR A 63 3.43 -8.54 -9.73
N GLU A 64 3.26 -7.69 -10.72
CA GLU A 64 4.22 -6.65 -11.06
C GLU A 64 3.74 -5.32 -10.49
N MET A 65 4.68 -4.50 -10.03
CA MET A 65 4.41 -3.22 -9.41
C MET A 65 5.34 -2.16 -10.00
N ASN A 66 4.76 -1.04 -10.43
CA ASN A 66 5.48 0.12 -10.94
C ASN A 66 5.17 1.37 -10.11
N PRO A 67 6.14 1.94 -9.38
CA PRO A 67 5.96 3.18 -8.63
C PRO A 67 5.58 4.34 -9.56
N VAL A 68 4.59 5.15 -9.18
CA VAL A 68 4.15 6.33 -9.94
C VAL A 68 5.31 7.28 -10.23
N ARG A 69 6.25 7.43 -9.28
CA ARG A 69 7.46 8.26 -9.46
C ARG A 69 8.38 7.82 -10.61
N ASN A 70 8.29 6.55 -11.04
CA ASN A 70 9.10 6.03 -12.15
C ASN A 70 8.38 6.18 -13.49
N ILE A 71 7.12 6.63 -13.48
CA ILE A 71 6.33 6.86 -14.69
C ILE A 71 6.67 8.23 -15.24
N ALA A 72 7.17 8.25 -16.47
CA ALA A 72 7.52 9.48 -17.17
C ALA A 72 6.30 10.10 -17.87
N SER A 73 5.42 9.27 -18.47
CA SER A 73 4.24 9.76 -19.17
C SER A 73 3.20 8.66 -19.42
N VAL A 74 1.99 9.09 -19.78
CA VAL A 74 0.90 8.19 -20.18
C VAL A 74 0.31 8.64 -21.52
N VAL A 75 0.24 7.70 -22.47
CA VAL A 75 -0.24 7.93 -23.83
C VAL A 75 -1.42 7.02 -24.12
N THR A 76 -2.42 7.50 -24.84
CA THR A 76 -3.55 6.69 -25.31
C THR A 76 -3.46 6.48 -26.82
N LYS A 77 -3.55 5.23 -27.27
CA LYS A 77 -3.58 4.86 -28.68
C LYS A 77 -4.85 4.06 -28.97
N ARG A 78 -5.55 4.38 -30.05
CA ARG A 78 -6.73 3.62 -30.48
C ARG A 78 -6.32 2.19 -30.84
N ASP A 79 -7.07 1.20 -30.38
CA ASP A 79 -6.77 -0.22 -30.56
C ASP A 79 -8.02 -1.00 -31.01
N GLY A 80 -8.37 -0.82 -32.28
CA GLY A 80 -9.59 -1.34 -32.87
C GLY A 80 -10.81 -0.45 -32.59
N LEU A 81 -12.00 -1.05 -32.66
CA LEU A 81 -13.27 -0.32 -32.55
C LEU A 81 -13.73 -0.12 -31.09
N MET A 82 -13.46 -1.09 -30.21
CA MET A 82 -13.97 -1.10 -28.83
C MET A 82 -12.91 -0.76 -27.77
N PHE A 83 -11.63 -0.83 -28.13
CA PHE A 83 -10.54 -0.74 -27.17
C PHE A 83 -9.57 0.40 -27.47
N THR A 84 -8.94 0.86 -26.40
CA THR A 84 -7.85 1.82 -26.42
C THR A 84 -6.71 1.25 -25.59
N LYS A 85 -5.48 1.37 -26.08
CA LYS A 85 -4.27 1.09 -25.31
C LYS A 85 -3.89 2.34 -24.53
N VAL A 86 -3.85 2.21 -23.21
CA VAL A 86 -3.22 3.16 -22.30
C VAL A 86 -1.79 2.69 -22.10
N VAL A 87 -0.83 3.37 -22.73
CA VAL A 87 0.60 3.08 -22.68
C VAL A 87 1.20 3.89 -21.54
N VAL A 88 1.66 3.22 -20.50
CA VAL A 88 2.39 3.81 -19.38
C VAL A 88 3.88 3.69 -19.66
N VAL A 89 4.54 4.83 -19.86
CA VAL A 89 5.98 4.89 -20.16
C VAL A 89 6.73 5.10 -18.85
N ALA A 90 7.55 4.11 -18.46
CA ALA A 90 8.35 4.17 -17.24
C ALA A 90 9.84 3.99 -17.54
N SER A 91 10.69 4.32 -16.57
CA SER A 91 12.16 4.34 -16.73
C SER A 91 12.80 3.00 -17.12
N GLY A 92 12.12 1.86 -16.91
CA GLY A 92 12.63 0.52 -17.23
C GLY A 92 11.87 -0.22 -18.34
N ASN A 93 10.58 0.09 -18.56
CA ASN A 93 9.76 -0.51 -19.60
C ASN A 93 8.50 0.33 -19.87
N ASN A 94 7.82 0.00 -20.96
CA ASN A 94 6.47 0.50 -21.23
C ASN A 94 5.46 -0.61 -20.95
N ILE A 95 4.35 -0.24 -20.31
CA ILE A 95 3.23 -1.16 -20.04
C ILE A 95 2.02 -0.72 -20.86
N ASP A 96 1.50 -1.64 -21.68
CA ASP A 96 0.33 -1.41 -22.51
C ASP A 96 -0.92 -2.01 -21.85
N PHE A 97 -1.76 -1.16 -21.27
CA PHE A 97 -3.06 -1.57 -20.77
C PHE A 97 -4.13 -1.41 -21.84
N ARG A 98 -4.60 -2.51 -22.41
CA ARG A 98 -5.79 -2.49 -23.28
C ARG A 98 -7.03 -2.40 -22.42
N VAL A 99 -7.84 -1.38 -22.66
CA VAL A 99 -9.08 -1.09 -21.90
C VAL A 99 -10.20 -0.68 -22.85
N PRO A 100 -11.47 -0.77 -22.43
CA PRO A 100 -12.60 -0.20 -23.15
C PRO A 100 -12.42 1.30 -23.44
N HIS A 101 -12.95 1.79 -24.56
CA HIS A 101 -12.75 3.18 -25.01
C HIS A 101 -13.33 4.22 -24.02
N ASP A 102 -14.42 3.89 -23.35
CA ASP A 102 -15.08 4.70 -22.32
C ASP A 102 -14.24 4.82 -21.02
N ALA A 103 -13.50 3.77 -20.67
CA ALA A 103 -12.64 3.76 -19.48
C ALA A 103 -11.30 4.50 -19.70
N ALA A 104 -10.78 4.53 -20.94
CA ALA A 104 -9.44 5.05 -21.23
C ALA A 104 -9.20 6.52 -20.82
N PRO A 105 -10.14 7.48 -21.05
CA PRO A 105 -9.96 8.87 -20.63
C PRO A 105 -9.82 8.99 -19.11
N ARG A 106 -10.66 8.26 -18.35
CA ARG A 106 -10.64 8.28 -16.88
C ARG A 106 -9.30 7.78 -16.35
N ILE A 107 -8.79 6.67 -16.89
CA ILE A 107 -7.50 6.08 -16.50
C ILE A 107 -6.35 7.04 -16.83
N LYS A 108 -6.34 7.60 -18.06
CA LYS A 108 -5.31 8.55 -18.49
C LYS A 108 -5.26 9.77 -17.59
N THR A 109 -6.40 10.39 -17.33
CA THR A 109 -6.48 11.59 -16.49
C THR A 109 -5.99 11.29 -15.08
N LEU A 110 -6.47 10.20 -14.47
CA LEU A 110 -6.05 9.80 -13.12
C LEU A 110 -4.54 9.56 -13.03
N LEU A 111 -3.95 8.82 -13.97
CA LEU A 111 -2.50 8.58 -13.97
C LEU A 111 -1.71 9.88 -14.21
N THR A 112 -2.20 10.76 -15.08
CA THR A 112 -1.56 12.06 -15.34
C THR A 112 -1.60 12.93 -14.09
N ASP A 113 -2.73 12.99 -13.39
CA ASP A 113 -2.87 13.75 -12.15
C ASP A 113 -2.00 13.18 -11.02
N LEU A 114 -1.81 11.87 -10.96
CA LEU A 114 -0.86 11.22 -10.04
C LEU A 114 0.60 11.57 -10.35
N ILE A 115 1.01 11.53 -11.62
CA ILE A 115 2.37 11.92 -12.04
C ILE A 115 2.65 13.38 -11.69
N LEU A 116 1.64 14.24 -11.84
CA LEU A 116 1.74 15.68 -11.53
C LEU A 116 1.50 16.00 -10.04
N GLY A 117 1.23 15.00 -9.19
CA GLY A 117 0.99 15.20 -7.75
C GLY A 117 -0.27 16.00 -7.42
N ARG A 118 -1.26 16.03 -8.31
CA ARG A 118 -2.51 16.81 -8.14
C ARG A 118 -3.54 16.12 -7.25
N ILE A 119 -3.40 14.82 -7.05
CA ILE A 119 -4.24 14.07 -6.12
C ILE A 119 -3.61 14.22 -4.74
N PRO A 120 -4.25 14.90 -3.77
CA PRO A 120 -3.72 14.99 -2.42
C PRO A 120 -3.54 13.57 -1.87
N ALA A 121 -2.41 13.32 -1.22
CA ALA A 121 -2.24 12.12 -0.42
C ALA A 121 -3.45 11.99 0.52
N PRO A 122 -4.00 10.79 0.81
CA PRO A 122 -4.98 10.72 1.87
C PRO A 122 -4.26 11.32 3.07
N GLU A 123 -4.88 12.37 3.63
CA GLU A 123 -4.60 12.81 4.97
C GLU A 123 -4.51 11.51 5.77
N GLN A 124 -3.32 11.15 6.24
CA GLN A 124 -3.21 10.07 7.20
C GLN A 124 -4.16 10.50 8.30
N ALA A 125 -5.32 9.84 8.42
CA ALA A 125 -6.17 10.02 9.57
C ALA A 125 -5.21 9.95 10.76
N PRO A 126 -5.14 10.98 11.61
CA PRO A 126 -4.18 10.99 12.70
C PRO A 126 -4.32 9.65 13.38
N ALA A 127 -3.22 8.90 13.43
CA ALA A 127 -3.20 7.63 14.14
C ALA A 127 -3.91 7.88 15.48
N PRO A 128 -4.86 7.02 15.91
CA PRO A 128 -5.51 7.23 17.18
C PRO A 128 -4.40 7.49 18.18
N ALA A 129 -4.40 8.69 18.77
CA ALA A 129 -3.41 9.05 19.75
C ALA A 129 -3.33 7.88 20.72
N PRO A 130 -2.13 7.37 21.06
CA PRO A 130 -2.03 6.26 22.01
C PRO A 130 -2.89 6.65 23.20
N ALA A 131 -3.93 5.84 23.47
CA ALA A 131 -4.76 6.04 24.64
C ALA A 131 -3.79 6.25 25.81
N PRO A 132 -3.96 7.31 26.62
CA PRO A 132 -3.03 7.58 27.71
C PRO A 132 -2.91 6.28 28.49
N VAL A 133 -1.71 5.70 28.45
CA VAL A 133 -1.38 4.56 29.30
C VAL A 133 -1.78 5.00 30.71
N PRO A 134 -2.61 4.25 31.44
CA PRO A 134 -2.88 4.58 32.82
C PRO A 134 -1.51 4.64 33.51
N GLN A 135 -1.09 5.86 33.86
CA GLN A 135 0.11 6.05 34.64
C GLN A 135 -0.08 5.20 35.87
N ALA A 136 0.79 4.18 36.04
CA ALA A 136 0.79 3.40 37.25
C ALA A 136 0.83 4.39 38.42
N ALA A 137 -0.19 4.34 39.27
CA ALA A 137 -0.25 5.23 40.42
C ALA A 137 1.08 5.11 41.17
N PRO A 138 1.74 6.24 41.50
CA PRO A 138 3.05 6.20 42.11
C PRO A 138 2.97 5.34 43.36
N THR A 139 3.91 4.40 43.47
CA THR A 139 3.94 3.49 44.61
C THR A 139 4.10 4.31 45.90
N PRO A 140 3.61 3.83 47.06
CA PRO A 140 3.72 4.60 48.32
C PRO A 140 5.16 5.06 48.62
N VAL A 141 6.15 4.28 48.22
CA VAL A 141 7.59 4.60 48.35
C VAL A 141 7.99 5.79 47.46
N GLU A 142 7.48 5.88 46.23
CA GLU A 142 7.73 7.00 45.33
C GLU A 142 7.05 8.29 45.81
N GLN A 143 5.85 8.19 46.38
CA GLN A 143 5.15 9.35 46.96
C GLN A 143 5.92 9.91 48.18
N LEU A 144 6.49 9.05 49.03
CA LEU A 144 7.35 9.47 50.14
C LEU A 144 8.61 10.22 49.66
N ARG A 145 9.19 9.80 48.53
CA ARG A 145 10.34 10.46 47.91
C ARG A 145 9.98 11.84 47.37
N GLN A 146 8.86 11.97 46.66
CA GLN A 146 8.36 13.26 46.16
C GLN A 146 8.07 14.24 47.29
N LEU A 147 7.49 13.78 48.41
CA LEU A 147 7.26 14.64 49.58
C LEU A 147 8.58 15.16 50.19
N ALA A 148 9.64 14.34 50.20
CA ALA A 148 10.94 14.78 50.70
C ALA A 148 11.57 15.83 49.77
N GLU A 149 11.49 15.63 48.45
CA GLU A 149 11.96 16.60 47.46
C GLU A 149 11.21 17.94 47.56
N LEU A 150 9.89 17.92 47.79
CA LEU A 150 9.08 19.13 47.98
C LEU A 150 9.40 19.87 49.29
N ARG A 151 9.70 19.15 50.37
CA ARG A 151 10.17 19.77 51.63
C ARG A 151 11.55 20.40 51.44
N ASP A 152 12.47 19.70 50.80
CA ASP A 152 13.84 20.19 50.56
C ASP A 152 13.85 21.39 49.59
N ALA A 153 12.87 21.46 48.68
CA ALA A 153 12.60 22.63 47.85
C ALA A 153 11.91 23.80 48.59
N GLY A 154 11.56 23.61 49.86
CA GLY A 154 10.85 24.60 50.68
C GLY A 154 9.39 24.84 50.27
N ILE A 155 8.81 23.94 49.46
CA ILE A 155 7.43 24.03 48.97
C ILE A 155 6.45 23.51 50.02
N LEU A 156 6.89 22.55 50.85
CA LEU A 156 6.13 22.02 51.99
C LEU A 156 6.81 22.39 53.30
N SER A 157 6.00 22.76 54.30
CA SER A 157 6.46 22.93 55.67
C SER A 157 6.70 21.58 56.37
N ASP A 158 7.52 21.57 57.42
CA ASP A 158 7.87 20.35 58.16
C ASP A 158 6.63 19.67 58.80
N GLU A 159 5.65 20.46 59.22
CA GLU A 159 4.39 19.97 59.79
C GLU A 159 3.52 19.26 58.73
N GLU A 160 3.41 19.85 57.54
CA GLU A 160 2.67 19.28 56.42
C GLU A 160 3.31 18.00 55.88
N PHE A 161 4.64 17.99 55.80
CA PHE A 161 5.42 16.82 55.41
C PHE A 161 5.17 15.64 56.37
N THR A 162 5.22 15.89 57.67
CA THR A 162 5.07 14.85 58.70
C THR A 162 3.67 14.23 58.66
N THR A 163 2.65 15.07 58.49
CA THR A 163 1.24 14.64 58.36
C THR A 163 1.04 13.77 57.12
N LYS A 164 1.53 14.21 55.95
CA LYS A 164 1.40 13.46 54.68
C LYS A 164 2.21 12.17 54.66
N LYS A 165 3.39 12.15 55.27
CA LYS A 165 4.20 10.94 55.44
C LYS A 165 3.50 9.89 56.29
N ALA A 166 2.88 10.29 57.41
CA ALA A 166 2.14 9.37 58.27
C ALA A 166 0.90 8.80 57.56
N GLU A 167 0.19 9.63 56.79
CA GLU A 167 -0.98 9.21 55.99
C GLU A 167 -0.60 8.14 54.95
N ILE A 168 0.53 8.33 54.25
CA ILE A 168 1.00 7.38 53.24
C ILE A 168 1.50 6.08 53.88
N LEU A 169 2.21 6.16 55.01
CA LEU A 169 2.65 4.96 55.74
C LEU A 169 1.47 4.17 56.34
N ALA A 170 0.38 4.84 56.74
CA ALA A 170 -0.83 4.16 57.22
C ALA A 170 -1.61 3.46 56.10
N ARG A 171 -1.37 3.83 54.83
CA ARG A 171 -1.99 3.23 53.65
C ARG A 171 -1.16 2.07 53.05
N MET A 172 0.05 1.85 53.55
CA MET A 172 0.88 0.68 53.21
C MET A 172 0.46 -0.54 54.02
#